data_AF-A0A7Y1XG73-F1
#
_entry.id   AF-A0A7Y1XG73-F1
#
_cell.length_a   1.000
_cell.length_b   1.000
_cell.length_c   1.000
_cell.angle_alpha   90.00
_cell.angle_beta   90.00
_cell.angle_gamma   90.00
#
_symmetry.space_group_name_H-M   'P 1'
#
loop_
_entity.id
_entity.type
_entity.pdbx_description
1 polymer ?
#
loop_
_entity_poly.entity_id
_entity_poly.type
_entity_poly.pdbx_seq_one_letter_code
_entity_poly.pdbx_strand_id
1 'polypeptide(L)'
;EHGLTPKVVFTAADADVIKTYVRLGLGIGIVARMAFDDNNDSDLVALDASHLFKSSVTKIGFRRGTFLRGYMFDFIAMFAPHLTQELVEQAYLRTSKVEVEELFANIELPTY
;
A
#
# COMPACT_ATOMS: atom_id res chain seq x y z
N GLU A 1 -22.37 3.66 4.51
CA GLU A 1 -21.64 4.62 5.37
C GLU A 1 -22.39 4.73 6.70
N HIS A 2 -21.68 4.73 7.83
CA HIS A 2 -22.30 4.64 9.17
C HIS A 2 -22.81 5.98 9.74
N GLY A 3 -22.82 7.06 8.96
CA GLY A 3 -23.29 8.38 9.41
C GLY A 3 -22.41 9.02 10.50
N LEU A 4 -21.15 8.61 10.61
CA LEU A 4 -20.20 9.13 11.58
C LEU A 4 -19.40 10.30 10.99
N THR A 5 -19.19 11.33 11.78
CA THR A 5 -18.33 12.47 11.42
C THR A 5 -17.06 12.43 12.28
N PRO A 6 -15.91 12.00 11.72
CA PRO A 6 -14.67 11.94 12.50
C PRO A 6 -14.19 13.34 12.86
N LYS A 7 -13.77 13.53 14.11
CA LYS A 7 -13.07 14.76 14.53
C LYS A 7 -11.58 14.62 14.23
N VAL A 8 -11.18 14.94 13.00
CA VAL A 8 -9.77 14.91 12.58
C VAL A 8 -9.07 16.17 13.09
N VAL A 9 -8.28 16.03 14.15
CA VAL A 9 -7.55 17.13 14.80
C VAL A 9 -6.14 17.34 14.24
N PHE A 10 -5.63 16.38 13.47
CA PHE A 10 -4.30 16.42 12.88
C PHE A 10 -4.24 15.56 11.61
N THR A 11 -3.58 16.08 10.57
CA THR A 11 -3.33 15.37 9.31
C THR A 11 -1.83 15.41 9.03
N ALA A 12 -1.23 14.26 8.77
CA ALA A 12 0.19 14.14 8.43
C ALA A 12 0.37 13.33 7.14
N ALA A 13 1.47 13.60 6.44
CA ALA A 13 1.86 12.84 5.25
C ALA A 13 2.59 11.53 5.58
N ASP A 14 3.14 11.42 6.79
CA ASP A 14 4.00 10.31 7.22
C ASP A 14 3.49 9.72 8.55
N ALA A 15 3.54 8.40 8.66
CA ALA A 15 3.17 7.67 9.86
C ALA A 15 4.09 8.01 11.05
N ASP A 16 5.36 8.32 10.83
CA ASP A 16 6.27 8.68 11.93
C ASP A 16 5.85 10.00 12.62
N VAL A 17 5.31 10.94 11.84
CA VAL A 17 4.74 12.18 12.38
C VAL A 17 3.44 11.87 13.15
N ILE A 18 2.58 10.99 12.61
CA ILE A 18 1.37 10.55 13.32
C ILE A 18 1.74 9.93 14.68
N LYS A 19 2.66 8.96 14.69
CA LYS A 19 3.11 8.27 15.91
C LYS A 19 3.67 9.24 16.95
N THR A 20 4.45 10.23 16.52
CA THR A 20 4.97 11.28 17.40
C THR A 20 3.85 12.03 18.12
N TYR A 21 2.80 12.43 17.43
CA TYR A 21 1.69 13.16 18.06
C TYR A 21 0.77 12.27 18.92
N VAL A 22 0.66 10.98 18.60
CA VAL A 22 0.00 10.00 19.48
C VAL A 22 0.76 9.89 20.80
N ARG A 23 2.09 9.78 20.76
CA ARG A 23 2.95 9.75 21.97
C ARG A 23 2.80 11.00 22.85
N LEU A 24 2.58 12.15 22.22
CA LEU A 24 2.32 13.42 22.93
C LEU A 24 0.88 13.55 23.45
N GLY A 25 0.03 12.54 23.27
CA GLY A 25 -1.34 12.52 23.77
C GLY A 25 -2.33 13.36 22.96
N LEU A 26 -2.00 13.71 21.70
CA LEU A 26 -2.90 14.50 20.85
C LEU A 26 -4.19 13.75 20.50
N GLY A 27 -4.13 12.42 20.40
CA GLY A 27 -5.27 11.57 20.08
C GLY A 27 -4.88 10.18 19.61
N ILE A 28 -5.78 9.54 18.85
CA ILE A 28 -5.61 8.21 18.27
C ILE A 28 -5.04 8.34 16.86
N GLY A 29 -4.01 7.56 16.54
CA GLY A 29 -3.43 7.47 15.20
C GLY A 29 -4.07 6.34 14.39
N ILE A 30 -4.36 6.60 13.12
CA ILE A 30 -4.75 5.59 12.13
C ILE A 30 -3.63 5.54 11.10
N VAL A 31 -2.93 4.39 11.01
CA VAL A 31 -1.79 4.17 10.12
C VAL A 31 -1.92 2.83 9.40
N ALA A 32 -1.17 2.63 8.32
CA ALA A 32 -1.06 1.31 7.68
C ALA A 32 -0.33 0.33 8.61
N ARG A 33 -0.73 -0.96 8.58
CA ARG A 33 -0.16 -2.01 9.45
C ARG A 33 1.37 -2.07 9.38
N MET A 34 1.92 -1.92 8.18
CA MET A 34 3.37 -1.95 7.89
C MET A 34 4.16 -0.79 8.52
N ALA A 35 3.50 0.27 8.98
CA ALA A 35 4.17 1.44 9.58
C ALA A 35 4.32 1.34 11.11
N PHE A 36 3.82 0.26 11.71
CA PHE A 36 3.96 -0.05 13.13
C PHE A 36 4.84 -1.30 13.30
N ASP A 37 5.90 -1.16 14.09
CA ASP A 37 6.83 -2.25 14.43
C ASP A 37 6.86 -2.48 15.94
N ASP A 38 6.61 -3.71 16.39
CA ASP A 38 6.50 -4.03 17.82
C ASP A 38 7.78 -3.73 18.62
N ASN A 39 8.95 -3.74 17.98
CA ASN A 39 10.23 -3.47 18.65
C ASN A 39 10.52 -1.96 18.72
N ASN A 40 10.30 -1.24 17.62
CA ASN A 40 10.59 0.20 17.51
C ASN A 40 9.49 1.07 18.10
N ASP A 41 8.25 0.59 18.14
CA ASP A 41 7.07 1.29 18.64
C ASP A 41 6.49 0.61 19.90
N SER A 42 7.34 -0.01 20.71
CA SER A 42 6.94 -0.76 21.93
C SER A 42 6.21 0.09 22.98
N ASP A 43 6.29 1.42 22.88
CA ASP A 43 5.60 2.39 23.73
C ASP A 43 4.18 2.71 23.24
N LEU A 44 3.77 2.17 22.09
CA LEU A 44 2.45 2.32 21.48
C LEU A 44 1.73 0.97 21.44
N VAL A 45 0.40 1.02 21.49
CA VAL A 45 -0.46 -0.17 21.37
C VAL A 45 -1.17 -0.13 20.03
N ALA A 46 -0.88 -1.11 19.17
CA ALA A 46 -1.60 -1.30 17.91
C ALA A 46 -2.89 -2.11 18.11
N LEU A 47 -3.99 -1.62 17.52
CA LEU A 47 -5.27 -2.32 17.46
C LEU A 47 -5.62 -2.56 15.99
N ASP A 48 -5.97 -3.80 15.65
CA ASP A 48 -6.37 -4.12 14.29
C ASP A 48 -7.69 -3.41 13.93
N ALA A 49 -7.67 -2.70 12.79
CA ALA A 49 -8.82 -1.99 12.24
C ALA A 49 -9.21 -2.51 10.84
N SER A 50 -8.65 -3.65 10.39
CA SER A 50 -8.94 -4.25 9.09
C SER A 50 -10.43 -4.54 8.86
N HIS A 51 -11.17 -4.80 9.94
CA HIS A 51 -12.61 -5.03 9.93
C HIS A 51 -13.45 -3.74 9.82
N LEU A 52 -12.83 -2.56 9.96
CA LEU A 52 -13.49 -1.26 9.88
C LEU A 52 -13.27 -0.55 8.53
N PHE A 53 -12.15 -0.85 7.86
CA PHE A 53 -11.74 -0.18 6.62
C PHE A 53 -11.53 -1.19 5.49
N LYS A 54 -11.86 -0.78 4.26
CA LYS A 54 -11.48 -1.58 3.07
C LYS A 54 -9.96 -1.58 2.92
N SER A 55 -9.42 -2.73 2.52
CA SER A 55 -8.00 -2.89 2.22
C SER A 55 -7.56 -1.93 1.10
N SER A 56 -6.34 -1.43 1.21
CA SER A 56 -5.68 -0.66 0.16
C SER A 56 -4.66 -1.52 -0.58
N VAL A 57 -4.45 -1.26 -1.87
CA VAL A 57 -3.49 -1.97 -2.71
C VAL A 57 -2.40 -1.01 -3.18
N THR A 58 -1.15 -1.30 -2.80
CA THR A 58 0.03 -0.61 -3.32
C THR A 58 0.29 -1.05 -4.77
N LYS A 59 0.49 -0.10 -5.68
CA LYS A 59 0.71 -0.36 -7.11
C LYS A 59 2.08 0.19 -7.53
N ILE A 60 2.75 -0.55 -8.41
CA ILE A 60 3.91 -0.07 -9.14
C ILE A 60 3.47 0.44 -10.53
N GLY A 61 4.02 1.56 -10.96
CA GLY A 61 3.67 2.19 -12.22
C GLY A 61 4.90 2.70 -12.96
N PHE A 62 4.92 2.51 -14.27
CA PHE A 62 5.93 3.05 -15.17
C PHE A 62 5.23 3.71 -16.36
N ARG A 63 5.93 4.64 -17.01
CA ARG A 63 5.39 5.35 -18.17
C ARG A 63 5.29 4.41 -19.36
N ARG A 64 4.14 4.38 -20.05
CA ARG A 64 3.97 3.66 -21.32
C ARG A 64 4.99 4.14 -22.35
N GLY A 65 5.57 3.21 -23.11
CA GLY A 65 6.65 3.52 -24.06
C GLY A 65 8.05 3.48 -23.42
N THR A 66 8.17 3.33 -22.10
CA THR A 66 9.48 3.14 -21.45
C THR A 66 10.02 1.76 -21.77
N PHE A 67 11.24 1.70 -22.31
CA PHE A 67 11.95 0.44 -22.47
C PHE A 67 12.40 -0.09 -21.09
N LEU A 68 11.74 -1.14 -20.62
CA LEU A 68 12.13 -1.83 -19.38
C LEU A 68 13.40 -2.65 -19.62
N ARG A 69 14.42 -2.44 -18.78
CA ARG A 69 15.69 -3.19 -18.82
C ARG A 69 15.63 -4.37 -17.86
N GLY A 70 16.53 -5.35 -18.04
CA GLY A 70 16.61 -6.54 -17.19
C GLY A 70 16.54 -6.23 -15.68
N TYR A 71 17.39 -5.33 -15.20
CA TYR A 71 17.41 -4.92 -13.79
C TYR A 71 16.10 -4.26 -13.31
N MET A 72 15.29 -3.70 -14.20
CA MET A 72 13.97 -3.15 -13.83
C MET A 72 12.98 -4.28 -13.58
N PHE A 73 13.01 -5.34 -14.39
CA PHE A 73 12.23 -6.55 -14.13
C PHE A 73 12.68 -7.22 -12.83
N ASP A 74 13.99 -7.30 -12.58
CA ASP A 74 14.54 -7.85 -11.34
C ASP A 74 14.03 -7.07 -10.11
N PHE A 75 14.02 -5.73 -10.18
CA PHE A 75 13.47 -4.88 -9.12
C PHE A 75 11.97 -5.10 -8.92
N ILE A 76 11.19 -5.16 -10.01
CA ILE A 76 9.74 -5.38 -9.95
C ILE A 76 9.44 -6.74 -9.28
N ALA A 77 10.16 -7.79 -9.67
CA ALA A 77 9.98 -9.13 -9.10
C ALA A 77 10.43 -9.20 -7.63
N MET A 78 11.48 -8.47 -7.25
CA MET A 78 11.92 -8.37 -5.86
C MET A 78 10.89 -7.67 -4.97
N PHE A 79 10.25 -6.62 -5.50
CA PHE A 79 9.22 -5.87 -4.77
C PHE A 79 7.88 -6.62 -4.70
N ALA A 80 7.50 -7.29 -5.79
CA ALA A 80 6.22 -7.98 -5.93
C ALA A 80 6.44 -9.31 -6.67
N PRO A 81 6.64 -10.44 -5.94
CA PRO A 81 7.03 -11.72 -6.53
C PRO A 81 6.08 -12.29 -7.59
N HIS A 82 4.81 -11.88 -7.56
CA HIS A 82 3.81 -12.28 -8.56
C HIS A 82 3.98 -11.57 -9.91
N LEU A 83 4.73 -10.46 -9.96
CA LEU A 83 5.00 -9.69 -11.18
C LEU A 83 6.20 -10.26 -11.95
N THR A 84 6.03 -11.44 -12.54
CA THR A 84 7.04 -12.05 -13.42
C THR A 84 7.29 -11.18 -14.65
N GLN A 85 8.45 -11.34 -15.29
CA GLN A 85 8.77 -10.63 -16.53
C GLN A 85 7.66 -10.80 -17.59
N GLU A 86 7.18 -12.03 -17.77
CA GLU A 86 6.09 -12.37 -18.70
C GLU A 86 4.80 -11.59 -18.37
N LEU A 87 4.41 -11.53 -17.09
CA LEU A 87 3.20 -10.83 -16.67
C LEU A 87 3.33 -9.31 -16.83
N VAL A 88 4.51 -8.75 -16.53
CA VAL A 88 4.80 -7.32 -16.71
C VAL A 88 4.79 -6.96 -18.19
N GLU A 89 5.34 -7.80 -19.07
CA GLU A 89 5.28 -7.63 -20.52
C GLU A 89 3.83 -7.68 -21.04
N GLN A 90 3.01 -8.61 -20.55
CA GLN A 90 1.59 -8.66 -20.89
C GLN A 90 0.85 -7.39 -20.46
N ALA A 91 1.10 -6.90 -19.24
CA ALA A 91 0.53 -5.65 -18.75
C ALA A 91 0.99 -4.45 -19.59
N TYR A 92 2.24 -4.44 -20.06
CA TYR A 92 2.81 -3.40 -20.90
C TYR A 92 2.13 -3.29 -22.28
N LEU A 93 1.67 -4.42 -22.83
CA LEU A 93 0.96 -4.49 -24.11
C LEU A 93 -0.50 -3.99 -24.01
N ARG A 94 -1.07 -3.88 -22.81
CA ARG A 94 -2.44 -3.39 -22.61
C ARG A 94 -2.54 -1.89 -22.81
N THR A 95 -3.70 -1.46 -23.33
CA THR A 95 -3.89 -0.07 -23.74
C THR A 95 -4.77 0.76 -22.84
N SER A 96 -5.54 0.09 -21.98
CA SER A 96 -6.44 0.72 -21.03
C SER A 96 -6.20 0.19 -19.62
N LYS A 97 -6.60 0.99 -18.63
CA LYS A 97 -6.57 0.59 -17.22
C LYS A 97 -7.48 -0.63 -16.96
N VAL A 98 -8.59 -0.73 -17.68
CA VAL A 98 -9.56 -1.83 -17.56
C VAL A 98 -8.92 -3.16 -17.95
N GLU A 99 -8.24 -3.22 -19.10
CA GLU A 99 -7.53 -4.43 -19.54
C GLU A 99 -6.44 -4.87 -18.56
N VAL A 100 -5.76 -3.91 -17.92
CA VAL A 100 -4.76 -4.20 -16.89
C VAL A 100 -5.45 -4.79 -15.65
N GLU A 101 -6.55 -4.20 -15.20
CA GLU A 101 -7.31 -4.72 -14.05
C GLU A 101 -7.87 -6.12 -14.31
N GLU A 102 -8.33 -6.41 -15.52
CA GLU A 102 -8.77 -7.75 -15.94
C GLU A 102 -7.63 -8.77 -15.92
N LEU A 103 -6.43 -8.39 -16.37
CA LEU A 103 -5.24 -9.25 -16.32
C LEU A 103 -4.89 -9.67 -14.88
N PHE A 104 -5.09 -8.78 -13.91
CA PHE A 104 -4.78 -9.01 -12.50
C PHE A 104 -5.97 -9.55 -11.68
N ALA A 105 -7.17 -9.69 -12.26
CA ALA A 105 -8.39 -10.00 -11.51
C ALA A 105 -8.36 -11.33 -10.75
N ASN A 106 -7.59 -12.31 -11.25
CA ASN A 106 -7.49 -13.66 -10.68
C ASN A 106 -6.17 -13.93 -9.95
N ILE A 107 -5.40 -12.87 -9.65
CA ILE A 107 -4.12 -13.01 -8.94
C ILE A 107 -4.33 -12.64 -7.48
N GLU A 108 -4.04 -13.58 -6.59
CA GLU A 108 -4.01 -13.31 -5.15
C GLU A 108 -2.80 -12.43 -4.82
N LEU A 109 -3.06 -11.34 -4.11
CA LEU A 109 -2.03 -10.40 -3.68
C LEU A 109 -1.54 -10.75 -2.27
N PRO A 110 -0.23 -10.61 -2.00
CA PRO A 110 0.28 -10.67 -0.63
C PRO A 110 -0.40 -9.64 0.27
N THR A 111 -0.74 -10.02 1.50
CA THR A 111 -1.27 -9.13 2.54
C THR A 111 -0.20 -8.92 3.61
N TYR A 112 -0.01 -7.67 4.03
CA TYR A 112 0.99 -7.24 5.01
C TYR A 112 0.36 -6.42 6.13
#